data_AF-A0A1I2EZ64-F1
#
_entry.id   AF-A0A1I2EZ64-F1
#
_cell.length_a   1.000
_cell.length_b   1.000
_cell.length_c   1.000
_cell.angle_alpha   90.00
_cell.angle_beta   90.00
_cell.angle_gamma   90.00
#
_symmetry.space_group_name_H-M   'P 1'
#
loop_
_entity.id
_entity.type
_entity.pdbx_description
1 polymer ?
#
loop_
_entity_poly.entity_id
_entity_poly.type
_entity_poly.pdbx_seq_one_letter_code
_entity_poly.pdbx_strand_id
1 'polypeptide(L)'
;MKDAPNALRTVFATLLIVLPLSASAETPGSTSGEPKPFSWMAIAPDAGEACRVPRPPADLAETAYLRNGYRAILRILVAERHLKAETCDCLLGEFTWGMALAELPRFQTSDNPRLPFKVLDLYAMADALEAEHAEGCSE
;
A
#
# COMPACT_ATOMS: atom_id res chain seq x y z
N MET A 1 -46.34 14.31 -29.92
CA MET A 1 -47.57 15.11 -29.79
C MET A 1 -48.14 14.86 -28.41
N LYS A 2 -48.31 15.85 -27.53
CA LYS A 2 -47.93 17.28 -27.64
C LYS A 2 -47.46 17.82 -26.27
N ASP A 3 -46.37 18.57 -26.30
CA ASP A 3 -46.18 19.90 -25.70
C ASP A 3 -46.72 20.18 -24.29
N ALA A 4 -45.82 20.53 -23.36
CA ALA A 4 -46.16 21.16 -22.09
C ALA A 4 -46.44 22.66 -22.28
N PRO A 5 -47.50 23.22 -21.66
CA PRO A 5 -47.75 24.66 -21.64
C PRO A 5 -47.05 25.35 -20.47
N ASN A 6 -46.43 26.52 -20.72
CA ASN A 6 -45.73 27.35 -19.73
C ASN A 6 -46.46 28.70 -19.54
N ALA A 7 -47.01 28.93 -18.35
CA ALA A 7 -47.71 30.15 -17.92
C ALA A 7 -47.98 30.08 -16.39
N LEU A 8 -48.03 31.15 -15.59
CA LEU A 8 -47.87 32.59 -15.83
C LEU A 8 -47.41 33.32 -14.53
N ARG A 9 -46.89 34.56 -14.68
CA ARG A 9 -46.75 35.71 -13.73
C ARG A 9 -47.42 35.55 -12.34
N THR A 10 -46.91 36.08 -11.21
CA THR A 10 -46.49 37.49 -10.88
C THR A 10 -45.80 37.43 -9.47
N VAL A 11 -45.20 38.42 -8.77
CA VAL A 11 -45.13 39.91 -8.75
C VAL A 11 -43.74 40.36 -8.23
N PHE A 12 -43.40 41.65 -8.31
CA PHE A 12 -42.28 42.29 -7.59
C PHE A 12 -42.61 42.57 -6.11
N ALA A 13 -41.63 42.44 -5.22
CA ALA A 13 -41.60 43.07 -3.90
C ALA A 13 -40.16 43.49 -3.55
N THR A 14 -39.94 44.77 -3.30
CA THR A 14 -38.63 45.35 -2.95
C THR A 14 -38.36 45.28 -1.46
N LEU A 15 -37.13 44.90 -1.06
CA LEU A 15 -36.57 45.34 0.21
C LEU A 15 -35.05 45.51 0.11
N LEU A 16 -34.59 46.76 0.18
CA LEU A 16 -33.18 47.10 0.36
C LEU A 16 -32.85 47.04 1.86
N ILE A 17 -31.98 46.12 2.26
CA ILE A 17 -31.35 46.15 3.58
C ILE A 17 -29.83 46.16 3.37
N VAL A 18 -29.24 47.35 3.45
CA VAL A 18 -27.78 47.52 3.49
C VAL A 18 -27.32 47.24 4.92
N LEU A 19 -26.88 46.00 5.17
CA LEU A 19 -26.14 45.67 6.39
C LEU A 19 -24.66 45.99 6.16
N PRO A 20 -24.04 46.88 6.97
CA PRO A 20 -22.59 47.02 6.96
C PRO A 20 -21.99 45.75 7.58
N LEU A 21 -21.45 44.87 6.73
CA LEU A 21 -20.76 43.67 7.19
C LEU A 21 -19.39 44.06 7.75
N SER A 22 -19.38 44.49 9.01
CA SER A 22 -18.17 44.75 9.79
C SER A 22 -17.40 43.45 10.03
N ALA A 23 -16.64 43.04 9.02
CA ALA A 23 -15.76 41.88 9.06
C ALA A 23 -14.57 42.15 10.00
N SER A 24 -14.80 41.97 11.30
CA SER A 24 -13.72 41.83 12.29
C SER A 24 -12.90 40.60 11.94
N ALA A 25 -11.83 40.80 11.16
CA ALA A 25 -10.86 39.75 10.90
C ALA A 25 -10.10 39.45 12.20
N GLU A 26 -10.50 38.38 12.89
CA GLU A 26 -9.68 37.79 13.93
C GLU A 26 -8.36 37.31 13.30
N THR A 27 -7.30 38.10 13.46
CA THR A 27 -5.95 37.64 13.15
C THR A 27 -5.68 36.41 14.01
N PRO A 28 -5.33 35.24 13.44
CA PRO A 28 -5.02 34.06 14.23
C PRO A 28 -3.91 34.39 15.21
N GLY A 29 -4.23 34.38 16.51
CA GLY A 29 -3.26 34.67 17.55
C GLY A 29 -2.16 33.63 17.51
N SER A 30 -0.92 34.05 17.30
CA SER A 30 0.26 33.18 17.38
C SER A 30 0.51 32.74 18.82
N THR A 31 -0.34 31.86 19.33
CA THR A 31 -0.19 31.18 20.61
C THR A 31 0.18 29.72 20.39
N SER A 32 1.18 29.26 21.14
CA SER A 32 1.45 27.85 21.45
C SER A 32 1.27 26.87 20.27
N GLY A 33 2.31 26.76 19.44
CA GLY A 33 2.52 25.59 18.56
C GLY A 33 2.84 24.33 19.36
N GLU A 34 1.90 23.90 20.21
CA GLU A 34 2.02 22.68 21.01
C GLU A 34 1.89 21.46 20.09
N PRO A 35 2.87 20.53 20.05
CA PRO A 35 2.81 19.38 19.16
C PRO A 35 1.67 18.45 19.55
N LYS A 36 0.55 18.47 18.81
CA LYS A 36 -0.46 17.41 18.91
C LYS A 36 0.24 16.07 18.65
N PRO A 37 0.20 15.10 19.58
CA PRO A 37 0.78 13.80 19.35
C PRO A 37 0.07 13.12 18.17
N PHE A 38 0.82 12.51 17.28
CA PHE A 38 0.26 11.75 16.16
C PHE A 38 -0.52 10.54 16.69
N SER A 39 -1.84 10.63 16.66
CA SER A 39 -2.73 9.52 17.02
C SER A 39 -2.65 8.44 15.94
N TRP A 40 -1.85 7.41 16.20
CA TRP A 40 -1.71 6.27 15.30
C TRP A 40 -2.88 5.29 15.47
N MET A 41 -3.72 5.15 14.45
CA MET A 41 -4.70 4.05 14.42
C MET A 41 -3.96 2.75 14.09
N ALA A 42 -3.76 1.93 15.12
CA ALA A 42 -3.27 0.57 14.97
C ALA A 42 -4.36 -0.30 14.32
N ILE A 43 -4.25 -0.49 13.01
CA ILE A 43 -5.04 -1.48 12.28
C ILE A 43 -4.58 -2.87 12.76
N ALA A 44 -5.50 -3.71 13.22
CA ALA A 44 -5.19 -5.09 13.53
C ALA A 44 -4.80 -5.85 12.25
N PRO A 45 -3.75 -6.68 12.25
CA PRO A 45 -3.40 -7.49 11.09
C PRO A 45 -4.57 -8.43 10.75
N ASP A 46 -4.90 -8.52 9.48
CA ASP A 46 -5.83 -9.53 8.96
C ASP A 46 -5.22 -10.93 9.12
N ALA A 47 -6.03 -11.98 9.11
CA ALA A 47 -5.58 -13.36 9.30
C ALA A 47 -4.51 -13.77 8.27
N GLY A 48 -4.62 -13.29 7.03
CA GLY A 48 -3.63 -13.50 5.97
C GLY A 48 -2.30 -12.75 6.17
N GLU A 49 -2.28 -11.64 6.91
CA GLU A 49 -1.06 -10.85 7.16
C GLU A 49 -0.04 -11.67 7.99
N ALA A 50 -0.49 -12.67 8.75
CA ALA A 50 0.37 -13.59 9.50
C ALA A 50 1.27 -14.46 8.60
N CYS A 51 0.88 -14.70 7.34
CA CYS A 51 1.72 -15.42 6.38
C CYS A 51 2.49 -14.51 5.42
N ARG A 52 2.40 -13.20 5.58
CA ARG A 52 3.04 -12.24 4.70
C ARG A 52 4.52 -12.10 5.03
N VAL A 53 5.38 -12.24 4.02
CA VAL A 53 6.83 -12.01 4.20
C VAL A 53 7.07 -10.63 4.82
N PRO A 54 7.73 -10.53 6.00
CA PRO A 54 7.85 -9.28 6.74
C PRO A 54 8.76 -8.25 6.03
N ARG A 55 8.91 -7.07 6.65
CA ARG A 55 9.91 -6.10 6.18
C ARG A 55 11.33 -6.63 6.48
N PRO A 56 12.29 -6.51 5.55
CA PRO A 56 13.66 -6.96 5.76
C PRO A 56 14.34 -6.20 6.90
N PRO A 57 15.16 -6.86 7.74
CA PRO A 57 16.03 -6.21 8.72
C PRO A 57 16.92 -5.13 8.08
N ALA A 58 17.14 -4.01 8.77
CA ALA A 58 17.85 -2.86 8.19
C ALA A 58 19.33 -3.17 7.86
N ASP A 59 19.91 -4.08 8.61
CA ASP A 59 21.26 -4.64 8.53
C ASP A 59 21.42 -5.76 7.49
N LEU A 60 20.32 -6.33 6.96
CA LEU A 60 20.34 -7.44 5.98
C LEU A 60 21.19 -7.12 4.73
N ALA A 61 21.17 -5.87 4.28
CA ALA A 61 21.99 -5.39 3.17
C ALA A 61 22.12 -3.87 3.23
N GLU A 62 23.21 -3.32 2.69
CA GLU A 62 23.55 -1.89 2.72
C GLU A 62 22.41 -0.98 2.20
N THR A 63 21.83 -1.33 1.04
CA THR A 63 20.85 -0.47 0.35
C THR A 63 19.42 -1.00 0.49
N ALA A 64 18.45 -0.08 0.52
CA ALA A 64 17.03 -0.44 0.47
C ALA A 64 16.67 -1.21 -0.81
N TYR A 65 17.38 -0.96 -1.92
CA TYR A 65 17.23 -1.71 -3.17
C TYR A 65 17.51 -3.20 -3.00
N LEU A 66 18.67 -3.55 -2.43
CA LEU A 66 19.05 -4.93 -2.16
C LEU A 66 18.07 -5.58 -1.18
N ARG A 67 17.74 -4.91 -0.07
CA ARG A 67 16.76 -5.41 0.92
C ARG A 67 15.38 -5.65 0.30
N ASN A 68 14.91 -4.77 -0.58
CA ASN A 68 13.62 -4.94 -1.27
C ASN A 68 13.64 -6.11 -2.26
N GLY A 69 14.77 -6.35 -2.94
CA GLY A 69 14.97 -7.52 -3.79
C GLY A 69 15.01 -8.83 -3.01
N TYR A 70 15.75 -8.89 -1.90
CA TYR A 70 15.73 -10.07 -1.01
C TYR A 70 14.34 -10.35 -0.44
N ARG A 71 13.51 -9.33 -0.19
CA ARG A 71 12.09 -9.52 0.16
C ARG A 71 11.29 -10.12 -0.99
N ALA A 72 11.50 -9.70 -2.23
CA ALA A 72 10.81 -10.28 -3.39
C ALA A 72 11.25 -11.74 -3.63
N ILE A 73 12.55 -12.04 -3.53
CA ILE A 73 13.08 -13.41 -3.60
C ILE A 73 12.46 -14.28 -2.49
N LEU A 74 12.38 -13.78 -1.25
CA LEU A 74 11.79 -14.53 -0.14
C LEU A 74 10.29 -14.81 -0.34
N ARG A 75 9.54 -13.91 -1.01
CA ARG A 75 8.15 -14.16 -1.42
C ARG A 75 8.05 -15.25 -2.48
N ILE A 76 8.87 -15.16 -3.53
CA ILE A 76 8.94 -16.18 -4.60
C ILE A 76 9.20 -17.57 -3.99
N LEU A 77 10.19 -17.69 -3.12
CA LEU A 77 10.54 -18.96 -2.47
C LEU A 77 9.40 -19.55 -1.61
N VAL A 78 8.65 -18.71 -0.90
CA VAL A 78 7.50 -19.12 -0.09
C VAL A 78 6.35 -19.58 -1.00
N ALA A 79 6.00 -18.78 -2.02
CA ALA A 79 4.90 -19.11 -2.94
C ALA A 79 5.21 -20.34 -3.82
N GLU A 80 6.44 -20.50 -4.32
CA GLU A 80 6.90 -21.71 -5.00
C GLU A 80 6.77 -22.95 -4.11
N ARG A 81 7.04 -22.81 -2.81
CA ARG A 81 6.93 -23.89 -1.82
C ARG A 81 5.48 -24.21 -1.46
N HIS A 82 4.61 -23.20 -1.40
CA HIS A 82 3.15 -23.35 -1.26
C HIS A 82 2.55 -24.13 -2.43
N LEU A 83 2.78 -23.67 -3.65
CA LEU A 83 2.30 -24.32 -4.88
C LEU A 83 2.81 -25.77 -4.97
N LYS A 84 4.12 -25.99 -4.72
CA LYS A 84 4.73 -27.33 -4.70
C LYS A 84 4.24 -28.24 -3.55
N ALA A 85 3.65 -27.67 -2.50
CA ALA A 85 3.10 -28.42 -1.38
C ALA A 85 1.61 -28.74 -1.53
N GLU A 86 0.92 -28.11 -2.49
CA GLU A 86 -0.54 -28.21 -2.69
C GLU A 86 -1.32 -27.94 -1.38
N THR A 87 -0.84 -26.99 -0.54
CA THR A 87 -1.47 -26.61 0.73
C THR A 87 -1.70 -25.11 0.88
N CYS A 88 -2.78 -24.77 1.57
CA CYS A 88 -3.12 -23.42 2.02
C CYS A 88 -2.54 -23.08 3.40
N ASP A 89 -1.86 -24.02 4.06
CA ASP A 89 -1.16 -23.79 5.33
C ASP A 89 -0.06 -22.72 5.20
N CYS A 90 0.23 -21.97 6.27
CA CYS A 90 1.31 -21.00 6.22
C CYS A 90 2.71 -21.63 6.36
N LEU A 91 3.44 -21.76 5.25
CA LEU A 91 4.79 -22.31 5.22
C LEU A 91 5.91 -21.27 5.43
N LEU A 92 5.59 -19.99 5.67
CA LEU A 92 6.59 -18.92 5.89
C LEU A 92 7.59 -19.24 7.01
N GLY A 93 7.18 -20.01 8.02
CA GLY A 93 8.05 -20.45 9.13
C GLY A 93 9.19 -21.39 8.72
N GLU A 94 9.14 -22.00 7.53
CA GLU A 94 10.25 -22.80 6.99
C GLU A 94 11.41 -21.92 6.48
N PHE A 95 11.18 -20.61 6.28
CA PHE A 95 12.06 -19.74 5.52
C PHE A 95 12.88 -18.74 6.35
N THR A 96 14.04 -18.37 5.82
CA THR A 96 14.93 -17.37 6.41
C THR A 96 15.48 -16.40 5.36
N TRP A 97 15.88 -15.21 5.79
CA TRP A 97 16.59 -14.24 4.93
C TRP A 97 17.89 -14.80 4.33
N GLY A 98 18.53 -15.77 5.01
CA GLY A 98 19.71 -16.48 4.50
C GLY A 98 19.43 -17.31 3.25
N MET A 99 18.22 -17.86 3.10
CA MET A 99 17.80 -18.59 1.90
C MET A 99 17.62 -17.63 0.71
N ALA A 100 17.00 -16.47 0.92
CA ALA A 100 16.86 -15.45 -0.12
C ALA A 100 18.20 -14.81 -0.53
N LEU A 101 19.19 -14.79 0.37
CA LEU A 101 20.58 -14.44 0.05
C LEU A 101 21.26 -15.53 -0.79
N ALA A 102 21.11 -16.80 -0.43
CA ALA A 102 21.70 -17.93 -1.14
C ALA A 102 21.12 -18.12 -2.56
N GLU A 103 19.84 -17.81 -2.74
CA GLU A 103 19.10 -17.93 -4.01
C GLU A 103 19.31 -16.75 -4.97
N LEU A 104 20.01 -15.68 -4.58
CA LEU A 104 20.31 -14.53 -5.44
C LEU A 104 20.80 -14.91 -6.86
N PRO A 105 21.70 -15.91 -7.05
CA PRO A 105 22.18 -16.28 -8.39
C PRO A 105 21.08 -16.77 -9.34
N ARG A 106 19.98 -17.33 -8.84
CA ARG A 106 18.83 -17.73 -9.67
C ARG A 106 18.07 -16.54 -10.25
N PHE A 107 18.21 -15.37 -9.62
CA PHE A 107 17.50 -14.14 -9.95
C PHE A 107 18.41 -13.04 -10.50
N GLN A 108 19.70 -13.32 -10.67
CA GLN A 108 20.71 -12.34 -11.07
C GLN A 108 20.59 -11.99 -12.57
N THR A 109 20.37 -10.71 -12.87
CA THR A 109 20.29 -10.14 -14.22
C THR A 109 21.47 -9.23 -14.57
N SER A 110 22.41 -9.02 -13.65
CA SER A 110 23.61 -8.19 -13.85
C SER A 110 24.74 -8.56 -12.90
N ASP A 111 25.99 -8.46 -13.37
CA ASP A 111 27.20 -8.59 -12.55
C ASP A 111 27.46 -7.40 -11.62
N ASN A 112 26.65 -6.33 -11.72
CA ASN A 112 26.78 -5.15 -10.86
C ASN A 112 26.29 -5.46 -9.43
N PRO A 113 27.17 -5.51 -8.40
CA PRO A 113 26.77 -5.86 -7.03
C PRO A 113 25.85 -4.83 -6.36
N ARG A 114 25.70 -3.63 -6.94
CA ARG A 114 24.74 -2.61 -6.47
C ARG A 114 23.35 -2.76 -7.10
N LEU A 115 23.25 -3.43 -8.26
CA LEU A 115 22.03 -3.61 -9.05
C LEU A 115 21.96 -5.05 -9.64
N PRO A 116 22.09 -6.13 -8.84
CA PRO A 116 22.30 -7.48 -9.38
C PRO A 116 21.06 -8.08 -10.06
N PHE A 117 19.86 -7.62 -9.70
CA PHE A 117 18.56 -8.10 -10.18
C PHE A 117 17.64 -6.91 -10.47
N LYS A 118 16.57 -7.11 -11.24
CA LYS A 118 15.51 -6.10 -11.37
C LYS A 118 14.43 -6.30 -10.30
N VAL A 119 14.40 -5.41 -9.31
CA VAL A 119 13.47 -5.51 -8.17
C VAL A 119 11.99 -5.53 -8.60
N LEU A 120 11.58 -4.75 -9.61
CA LEU A 120 10.17 -4.73 -10.05
C LEU A 120 9.74 -6.04 -10.73
N ASP A 121 10.58 -6.60 -11.58
CA ASP A 121 10.34 -7.89 -12.26
C ASP A 121 10.21 -9.03 -11.22
N LEU A 122 11.00 -8.98 -10.13
CA LEU A 122 10.86 -9.91 -8.99
C LEU A 122 9.56 -9.69 -8.19
N TYR A 123 9.11 -8.45 -8.02
CA TYR A 123 7.82 -8.18 -7.37
C TYR A 123 6.66 -8.72 -8.21
N ALA A 124 6.66 -8.51 -9.53
CA ALA A 124 5.66 -9.06 -10.43
C ALA A 124 5.64 -10.60 -10.43
N MET A 125 6.80 -11.25 -10.35
CA MET A 125 6.89 -12.71 -10.21
C MET A 125 6.34 -13.21 -8.87
N ALA A 126 6.67 -12.53 -7.77
CA ALA A 126 6.11 -12.83 -6.44
C ALA A 126 4.58 -12.67 -6.40
N ASP A 127 4.08 -11.55 -6.94
CA ASP A 127 2.65 -11.23 -6.97
C ASP A 127 1.86 -12.23 -7.83
N ALA A 128 2.44 -12.75 -8.92
CA ALA A 128 1.82 -13.78 -9.75
C ALA A 128 1.73 -15.15 -9.05
N LEU A 129 2.80 -15.59 -8.39
CA LEU A 129 2.82 -16.87 -7.65
C LEU A 129 1.93 -16.83 -6.40
N GLU A 130 1.87 -15.71 -5.70
CA GLU A 130 0.94 -15.50 -4.58
C GLU A 130 -0.52 -15.45 -5.05
N ALA A 131 -0.80 -14.94 -6.26
CA ALA A 131 -2.14 -14.98 -6.85
C ALA A 131 -2.55 -16.40 -7.28
N GLU A 132 -1.67 -17.15 -7.94
CA GLU A 132 -1.90 -18.56 -8.31
C GLU A 132 -2.20 -19.42 -7.06
N HIS A 133 -1.46 -19.19 -5.98
CA HIS A 133 -1.73 -19.86 -4.70
C HIS A 133 -3.07 -19.45 -4.07
N ALA A 134 -3.40 -18.16 -4.11
CA ALA A 134 -4.68 -17.66 -3.59
C ALA A 134 -5.89 -18.19 -4.37
N GLU A 135 -5.81 -18.29 -5.70
CA GLU A 135 -6.85 -18.91 -6.54
C GLU A 135 -7.00 -20.42 -6.26
N GLY A 136 -5.89 -21.12 -5.99
CA GLY A 136 -5.93 -22.53 -5.55
C GLY A 136 -6.47 -22.76 -4.13
N CYS A 137 -6.62 -21.68 -3.34
CA CYS A 137 -7.02 -21.72 -1.93
C CYS A 137 -8.33 -20.97 -1.62
N SER A 138 -9.04 -20.48 -2.64
CA SER A 138 -10.41 -19.94 -2.50
C SER A 138 -11.46 -21.04 -2.66
N GLU A 139 -12.41 -21.13 -1.70
CA GLU A 139 -13.57 -22.02 -1.69
C GLU A 139 -14.86 -21.32 -2.19
#